data_AF-A0A0D0VRX4-F1
#
_entry.id   AF-A0A0D0VRX4-F1
#
_cell.length_a   1.000
_cell.length_b   1.000
_cell.length_c   1.000
_cell.angle_alpha   90.00
_cell.angle_beta   90.00
_cell.angle_gamma   90.00
#
_symmetry.space_group_name_H-M   'P 1'
#
loop_
_entity.id
_entity.type
_entity.pdbx_description
1 polymer ?
#
loop_
_entity_poly.entity_id
_entity_poly.type
_entity_poly.pdbx_seq_one_letter_code
_entity_poly.pdbx_strand_id
1 'polypeptide(L)'
;MASRFAIKSLRSAAIRPAVAPRAVVAQSARFLATQPTPDEKAASIINSVPSSSLFTKTGGVILGTGLTAAAVSSELYVANEETVLFVGFLIIATVIGKSVSAPYAEWAKGQIEKVKSILNSAREEHTRAVTDRIDSVGQLKEVVPLTQSLYAVAKETNQLEHENFVLAQENAVKAELKTVLDSWVRYEQQQREAEQIALVKTVQANVEAELAKPAFKKQLLEEALTQVEQIAKSKAI
;
A
#
# COMPACT_ATOMS: atom_id res chain seq x y z
N MET A 1 -54.57 -7.25 -3.44
CA MET A 1 -55.82 -6.66 -2.91
C MET A 1 -55.65 -5.17 -2.72
N ALA A 2 -56.27 -4.42 -3.64
CA ALA A 2 -57.02 -3.19 -3.33
C ALA A 2 -56.22 -1.98 -2.82
N SER A 3 -55.90 -1.04 -3.72
CA SER A 3 -56.68 0.20 -3.94
C SER A 3 -56.46 1.22 -2.81
N ARG A 4 -56.11 2.47 -3.05
CA ARG A 4 -56.93 3.44 -3.78
C ARG A 4 -56.07 4.65 -4.17
N PHE A 5 -56.08 4.98 -5.45
CA PHE A 5 -55.72 6.30 -5.94
C PHE A 5 -56.78 7.30 -5.47
N ALA A 6 -56.37 8.30 -4.71
CA ALA A 6 -57.21 9.42 -4.33
C ALA A 6 -56.89 10.61 -5.25
N ILE A 7 -57.72 10.77 -6.28
CA ILE A 7 -57.87 12.01 -7.03
C ILE A 7 -58.59 13.00 -6.12
N LYS A 8 -57.93 14.08 -5.73
CA LYS A 8 -58.58 15.29 -5.23
C LYS A 8 -58.10 16.47 -6.07
N SER A 9 -58.89 16.80 -7.07
CA SER A 9 -59.03 18.17 -7.51
C SER A 9 -59.73 18.94 -6.38
N LEU A 10 -59.25 20.14 -6.09
CA LEU A 10 -60.09 21.26 -5.68
C LEU A 10 -59.22 22.53 -5.70
N ARG A 11 -59.63 23.43 -6.59
CA ARG A 11 -59.21 24.83 -6.67
C ARG A 11 -59.32 25.47 -5.28
N SER A 12 -58.27 26.17 -4.87
CA SER A 12 -58.37 27.17 -3.81
C SER A 12 -57.46 28.34 -4.12
N ALA A 13 -58.08 29.52 -4.08
CA ALA A 13 -57.52 30.85 -3.93
C ALA A 13 -56.33 31.24 -4.81
N ALA A 14 -56.64 32.02 -5.85
CA ALA A 14 -55.71 32.95 -6.47
C ALA A 14 -55.16 33.93 -5.41
N ILE A 15 -54.04 33.59 -4.79
CA ILE A 15 -53.19 34.55 -4.09
C ILE A 15 -52.36 35.22 -5.18
N ARG A 16 -52.88 36.33 -5.69
CA ARG A 16 -52.09 37.26 -6.49
C ARG A 16 -50.90 37.70 -5.63
N PRO A 17 -49.65 37.51 -6.03
CA PRO A 17 -48.58 38.30 -5.45
C PRO A 17 -48.84 39.74 -5.88
N ALA A 18 -49.34 40.56 -4.96
CA ALA A 18 -49.30 42.01 -5.10
C ALA A 18 -47.83 42.41 -5.04
N VAL A 19 -47.15 42.34 -6.18
CA VAL A 19 -45.86 42.97 -6.38
C VAL A 19 -46.13 44.46 -6.25
N ALA A 20 -45.67 45.06 -5.13
CA ALA A 20 -45.66 46.50 -4.98
C ALA A 20 -45.04 47.11 -6.24
N PRO A 21 -45.59 48.23 -6.78
CA PRO A 21 -44.91 48.95 -7.85
C PRO A 21 -43.56 49.39 -7.30
N ARG A 22 -42.52 48.62 -7.63
CA ARG A 22 -41.15 48.99 -7.38
C ARG A 22 -40.99 50.22 -8.24
N ALA A 23 -40.99 51.39 -7.61
CA ALA A 23 -40.68 52.64 -8.29
C ALA A 23 -39.37 52.36 -9.03
N VAL A 24 -39.46 52.26 -10.36
CA VAL A 24 -38.29 52.37 -11.21
C VAL A 24 -37.95 53.83 -11.07
N VAL A 25 -37.21 54.15 -10.01
CA VAL A 25 -36.32 55.29 -10.04
C VAL A 25 -35.51 54.99 -11.29
N ALA A 26 -35.79 55.74 -12.35
CA ALA A 26 -34.81 55.94 -13.39
C ALA A 26 -33.61 56.50 -12.63
N GLN A 27 -32.73 55.60 -12.19
CA GLN A 27 -31.38 55.98 -11.88
C GLN A 27 -30.92 56.51 -13.22
N SER A 28 -31.00 57.83 -13.35
CA SER A 28 -30.13 58.58 -14.22
C SER A 28 -28.75 58.18 -13.71
N ALA A 29 -28.24 57.07 -14.25
CA ALA A 29 -26.85 56.71 -14.17
C ALA A 29 -26.19 57.87 -14.88
N ARG A 30 -25.89 58.91 -14.11
CA ARG A 30 -24.82 59.82 -14.44
C ARG A 30 -23.64 58.90 -14.55
N PHE A 31 -23.34 58.48 -15.77
CA PHE A 31 -22.00 58.11 -16.12
C PHE A 31 -21.17 59.34 -15.74
N LEU A 32 -20.65 59.35 -14.51
CA LEU A 32 -19.39 59.99 -14.20
C LEU A 32 -18.34 59.19 -14.96
N ALA A 33 -18.44 59.26 -16.29
CA ALA A 33 -17.30 59.06 -17.13
C ALA A 33 -16.41 60.23 -16.75
N THR A 34 -15.33 59.95 -16.01
CA THR A 34 -14.08 60.65 -16.30
C THR A 34 -13.90 60.47 -17.80
N GLN A 35 -14.41 61.42 -18.59
CA GLN A 35 -14.15 61.43 -20.01
C GLN A 35 -12.63 61.47 -20.09
N PRO A 36 -11.99 60.46 -20.70
CA PRO A 36 -10.54 60.46 -20.76
C PRO A 36 -10.11 61.78 -21.36
N THR A 37 -9.05 62.35 -20.81
CA THR A 37 -8.54 63.63 -21.30
C THR A 37 -8.31 63.49 -22.81
N PRO A 38 -8.48 64.55 -23.61
CA PRO A 38 -8.29 64.47 -25.06
C PRO A 38 -6.95 63.80 -25.44
N ASP A 39 -5.92 64.01 -24.62
CA ASP A 39 -4.59 63.41 -24.74
C ASP A 39 -4.61 61.89 -24.55
N GLU A 40 -5.33 61.38 -23.54
CA GLU A 40 -5.49 59.94 -23.29
C GLU A 40 -6.26 59.24 -24.42
N LYS A 41 -7.30 59.90 -24.97
CA LYS A 41 -8.03 59.36 -26.12
C LYS A 41 -7.16 59.32 -27.37
N ALA A 42 -6.43 60.40 -27.66
CA ALA A 42 -5.51 60.44 -28.79
C ALA A 42 -4.43 59.36 -28.66
N ALA A 43 -3.87 59.17 -27.47
CA ALA A 43 -2.92 58.10 -27.19
C ALA A 43 -3.54 56.71 -27.43
N SER A 44 -4.79 56.47 -27.03
CA SER A 44 -5.47 55.19 -27.27
C SER A 44 -5.66 54.88 -28.77
N ILE A 45 -5.95 55.89 -29.59
CA ILE A 45 -6.10 55.75 -31.04
C ILE A 45 -4.75 55.41 -31.69
N ILE A 46 -3.70 56.16 -31.35
CA ILE A 46 -2.34 55.92 -31.87
C ILE A 46 -1.86 54.52 -31.46
N ASN A 47 -2.15 54.10 -30.24
CA ASN A 47 -1.74 52.80 -29.72
C ASN A 47 -2.49 51.62 -30.35
N SER A 48 -3.75 51.82 -30.78
CA SER A 48 -4.57 50.78 -31.44
C SER A 48 -4.07 50.38 -32.84
N VAL A 49 -3.24 51.20 -33.48
CA VAL A 49 -2.67 50.89 -34.79
C VAL A 49 -1.62 49.77 -34.65
N PRO A 50 -1.73 48.67 -35.42
CA PRO A 50 -0.81 47.54 -35.34
C PRO A 50 0.56 47.92 -35.93
N SER A 51 1.46 48.41 -35.08
CA SER A 51 2.87 48.68 -35.38
C SER A 51 3.66 48.81 -34.09
N SER A 52 4.97 48.54 -34.13
CA SER A 52 5.88 48.62 -32.98
C SER A 52 6.60 49.97 -32.85
N SER A 53 6.58 50.85 -33.86
CA SER A 53 7.27 52.15 -33.85
C SER A 53 6.30 53.33 -33.80
N LEU A 54 6.57 54.33 -32.94
CA LEU A 54 5.76 55.55 -32.79
C LEU A 54 5.69 56.38 -34.09
N PHE A 55 6.78 56.40 -34.85
CA PHE A 55 6.84 57.07 -36.15
C PHE A 55 5.89 56.40 -37.14
N THR A 56 5.87 55.06 -37.17
CA THR A 56 4.99 54.28 -38.05
C THR A 56 3.54 54.35 -37.61
N LYS A 57 3.24 54.41 -36.30
CA LYS A 57 1.87 54.62 -35.79
C LYS A 57 1.31 55.98 -36.22
N THR A 58 2.06 57.04 -35.96
CA THR A 58 1.65 58.41 -36.28
C THR A 58 1.60 58.63 -37.79
N GLY A 59 2.62 58.13 -38.50
CA GLY A 59 2.68 58.13 -39.95
C GLY A 59 1.51 57.35 -40.57
N GLY A 60 1.15 56.19 -40.04
CA GLY A 60 0.01 55.40 -40.53
C GLY A 60 -1.33 56.12 -40.37
N VAL A 61 -1.57 56.79 -39.24
CA VAL A 61 -2.78 57.60 -39.04
C VAL A 61 -2.80 58.79 -39.99
N ILE A 62 -1.70 59.54 -40.09
CA ILE A 62 -1.61 60.72 -40.97
C ILE A 62 -1.76 60.30 -42.44
N LEU A 63 -1.11 59.23 -42.86
CA LEU A 63 -1.22 58.70 -44.23
C LEU A 63 -2.64 58.19 -44.50
N GLY A 64 -3.28 57.49 -43.57
CA GLY A 64 -4.66 57.03 -43.72
C GLY A 64 -5.64 58.19 -43.85
N THR A 65 -5.53 59.21 -42.99
CA THR A 65 -6.36 60.42 -43.07
C THR A 65 -6.05 61.24 -44.33
N GLY A 66 -4.78 61.34 -44.72
CA GLY A 66 -4.35 62.05 -45.92
C GLY A 66 -4.86 61.39 -47.20
N LEU A 67 -4.77 60.05 -47.30
CA LEU A 67 -5.27 59.30 -48.45
C LEU A 67 -6.79 59.35 -48.55
N THR A 68 -7.51 59.27 -47.43
CA THR A 68 -8.97 59.40 -47.42
C THR A 68 -9.42 60.80 -47.81
N ALA A 69 -8.78 61.85 -47.28
CA ALA A 69 -9.04 63.23 -47.67
C ALA A 69 -8.73 63.48 -49.16
N ALA A 70 -7.62 62.94 -49.66
CA ALA A 70 -7.26 63.03 -51.07
C ALA A 70 -8.27 62.28 -51.96
N ALA A 71 -8.73 61.09 -51.57
CA ALA A 71 -9.70 60.30 -52.33
C ALA A 71 -11.09 60.96 -52.40
N VAL A 72 -11.50 61.67 -51.35
CA VAL A 72 -12.72 62.49 -51.36
C VAL A 72 -12.52 63.74 -52.21
N SER A 73 -11.39 64.43 -52.05
CA SER A 73 -11.10 65.67 -52.77
C SER A 73 -10.89 65.48 -54.27
N SER A 74 -10.41 64.31 -54.70
CA SER A 74 -10.21 63.98 -56.12
C SER A 74 -11.40 63.27 -56.75
N GLU A 75 -12.54 63.15 -56.05
CA GLU A 75 -13.72 62.38 -56.45
C GLU A 75 -13.42 60.90 -56.78
N LEU A 76 -12.25 60.39 -56.37
CA LEU A 76 -11.89 58.98 -56.53
C LEU A 76 -12.85 58.08 -55.73
N TYR A 77 -13.42 58.62 -54.64
CA TYR A 77 -14.54 58.03 -53.92
C TYR A 77 -15.78 58.94 -54.03
N VAL A 78 -16.80 58.48 -54.75
CA VAL A 78 -18.10 59.15 -54.87
C VAL A 78 -19.09 58.51 -53.90
N ALA A 79 -19.66 59.32 -53.00
CA ALA A 79 -20.69 58.87 -52.08
C ALA A 79 -22.00 58.61 -52.82
N ASN A 80 -22.27 57.35 -53.15
CA ASN A 80 -23.53 56.89 -53.77
C ASN A 80 -24.40 56.10 -52.77
N GLU A 81 -25.59 55.67 -53.19
CA GLU A 81 -26.52 54.84 -52.40
C GLU A 81 -25.87 53.58 -51.82
N GLU A 82 -24.95 52.96 -52.56
CA GLU A 82 -24.20 51.77 -52.10
C GLU A 82 -23.30 52.05 -50.89
N THR A 83 -22.92 53.31 -50.63
CA THR A 83 -22.12 53.67 -49.46
C THR A 83 -22.91 53.57 -48.16
N VAL A 84 -24.22 53.84 -48.22
CA VAL A 84 -25.13 53.64 -47.08
C VAL A 84 -25.29 52.16 -46.77
N LEU A 85 -25.42 51.32 -47.82
CA LEU A 85 -25.44 49.86 -47.67
C LEU A 85 -24.12 49.32 -47.10
N PHE A 86 -22.98 49.81 -47.58
CA PHE A 86 -21.67 49.41 -47.10
C PHE A 86 -21.45 49.78 -45.62
N VAL A 87 -21.80 51.01 -45.22
CA VAL A 87 -21.73 51.44 -43.82
C VAL A 87 -22.68 50.61 -42.94
N GLY A 88 -23.90 50.36 -43.40
CA GLY A 88 -24.87 49.49 -42.71
C GLY A 88 -24.34 48.06 -42.53
N PHE A 89 -23.72 47.50 -43.57
CA PHE A 89 -23.08 46.18 -43.52
C PHE A 89 -21.92 46.17 -42.50
N LEU A 90 -21.05 47.19 -42.49
CA LEU A 90 -19.97 47.27 -41.52
C LEU A 90 -20.47 47.35 -40.07
N ILE A 91 -21.56 48.09 -39.81
CA ILE A 91 -22.17 48.15 -38.47
C ILE A 91 -22.70 46.77 -38.07
N ILE A 92 -23.44 46.10 -38.95
CA ILE A 92 -23.97 44.76 -38.67
C ILE A 92 -22.82 43.75 -38.49
N ALA A 93 -21.83 43.76 -39.37
CA ALA A 93 -20.68 42.86 -39.31
C ALA A 93 -19.85 43.06 -38.04
N THR A 94 -19.67 44.31 -37.58
CA THR A 94 -18.96 44.59 -36.32
C THR A 94 -19.75 44.14 -35.09
N VAL A 95 -21.07 44.31 -35.07
CA VAL A 95 -21.94 43.81 -34.00
C VAL A 95 -21.98 42.28 -33.96
N ILE A 96 -22.09 41.62 -35.12
CA ILE A 96 -22.04 40.16 -35.24
C ILE A 96 -20.65 39.64 -34.83
N GLY A 97 -19.58 40.24 -35.32
CA GLY A 97 -18.21 39.86 -34.95
C GLY A 97 -17.97 39.95 -33.44
N LYS A 98 -18.44 41.01 -32.79
CA LYS A 98 -18.33 41.16 -31.32
C LYS A 98 -19.20 40.16 -30.56
N SER A 99 -20.40 39.86 -31.03
CA SER A 99 -21.33 38.97 -30.33
C SER A 99 -21.02 37.48 -30.52
N VAL A 100 -20.48 37.07 -31.67
CA VAL A 100 -20.20 35.66 -31.99
C VAL A 100 -18.77 35.23 -31.63
N SER A 101 -17.81 36.16 -31.60
CA SER A 101 -16.40 35.82 -31.36
C SER A 101 -16.16 35.15 -30.00
N ALA A 102 -16.75 35.66 -28.92
CA ALA A 102 -16.61 35.08 -27.59
C ALA A 102 -17.19 33.66 -27.48
N PRO A 103 -18.48 33.40 -27.81
CA PRO A 103 -19.04 32.05 -27.71
C PRO A 103 -18.38 31.06 -28.66
N TYR A 104 -17.96 31.48 -29.86
CA TYR A 104 -17.22 30.61 -30.77
C TYR A 104 -15.84 30.25 -30.22
N ALA A 105 -15.11 31.20 -29.64
CA ALA A 105 -13.81 30.94 -29.03
C ALA A 105 -13.92 29.99 -27.83
N GLU A 106 -14.95 30.12 -27.00
CA GLU A 106 -15.22 29.21 -25.89
C GLU A 106 -15.57 27.80 -26.39
N TRP A 107 -16.45 27.69 -27.39
CA TRP A 107 -16.78 26.41 -28.03
C TRP A 107 -15.55 25.73 -28.63
N ALA A 108 -14.72 26.48 -29.36
CA ALA A 108 -13.50 25.96 -29.95
C ALA A 108 -12.50 25.47 -28.88
N LYS A 109 -12.33 26.24 -27.80
CA LYS A 109 -11.49 25.82 -26.65
C LYS A 109 -12.02 24.55 -25.99
N GLY A 110 -13.33 24.46 -25.75
CA GLY A 110 -13.94 23.27 -25.16
C GLY A 110 -13.75 22.01 -26.01
N GLN A 111 -13.85 22.14 -27.34
CA GLN A 111 -13.59 21.02 -28.25
C GLN A 111 -12.11 20.61 -28.25
N ILE A 112 -11.18 21.57 -28.24
CA ILE A 112 -9.74 21.31 -28.14
C ILE A 112 -9.42 20.60 -26.82
N GLU A 113 -9.98 21.08 -25.71
CA GLU A 113 -9.76 20.51 -24.39
C GLU A 113 -10.33 19.10 -24.28
N LYS A 114 -11.52 18.84 -24.83
CA LYS A 114 -12.11 17.50 -24.90
C LYS A 114 -11.19 16.53 -25.65
N VAL A 115 -10.71 16.91 -26.83
CA VAL A 115 -9.81 16.06 -27.62
C VAL A 115 -8.49 15.82 -26.89
N LYS A 116 -7.93 16.86 -26.28
CA LYS A 116 -6.69 16.76 -25.49
C LYS A 116 -6.87 15.85 -24.27
N SER A 117 -8.00 15.97 -23.56
CA SER A 117 -8.33 15.14 -22.40
C SER A 117 -8.48 13.67 -22.79
N ILE A 118 -9.19 13.38 -23.89
CA ILE A 118 -9.34 12.00 -24.39
C ILE A 118 -7.98 11.42 -24.75
N LEU A 119 -7.14 12.18 -25.46
CA LEU A 119 -5.82 11.69 -25.88
C LEU A 119 -4.89 11.45 -24.69
N ASN A 120 -4.91 12.32 -23.69
CA ASN A 120 -4.11 12.15 -22.47
C ASN A 120 -4.61 10.97 -21.64
N SER A 121 -5.94 10.85 -21.45
CA SER A 121 -6.56 9.72 -20.74
C SER A 121 -6.25 8.39 -21.43
N ALA A 122 -6.35 8.33 -22.76
CA ALA A 122 -6.05 7.11 -23.52
C ALA A 122 -4.57 6.71 -23.41
N ARG A 123 -3.65 7.69 -23.37
CA ARG A 123 -2.22 7.42 -23.11
C ARG A 123 -2.01 6.86 -21.71
N GLU A 124 -2.61 7.48 -20.70
CA GLU A 124 -2.49 7.03 -19.31
C GLU A 124 -3.07 5.61 -19.13
N GLU A 125 -4.27 5.37 -19.64
CA GLU A 125 -4.93 4.07 -19.60
C GLU A 125 -4.11 2.99 -20.33
N HIS A 126 -3.57 3.30 -21.51
CA HIS A 126 -2.70 2.37 -22.23
C HIS A 126 -1.40 2.09 -21.46
N THR A 127 -0.75 3.12 -20.89
CA THR A 127 0.44 2.91 -20.06
C THR A 127 0.13 2.04 -18.86
N ARG A 128 -0.99 2.27 -18.19
CA ARG A 128 -1.44 1.47 -17.05
C ARG A 128 -1.71 0.02 -17.44
N ALA A 129 -2.47 -0.22 -18.51
CA ALA A 129 -2.76 -1.56 -18.99
C ALA A 129 -1.49 -2.33 -19.39
N VAL A 130 -0.50 -1.65 -19.97
CA VAL A 130 0.80 -2.25 -20.28
C VAL A 130 1.57 -2.56 -19.01
N THR A 131 1.62 -1.65 -18.04
CA THR A 131 2.26 -1.88 -16.74
C THR A 131 1.61 -3.05 -15.99
N ASP A 132 0.28 -3.09 -15.89
CA ASP A 132 -0.45 -4.18 -15.25
C ASP A 132 -0.15 -5.54 -15.92
N ARG A 133 -0.02 -5.53 -17.26
CA ARG A 133 0.36 -6.74 -18.01
C ARG A 133 1.81 -7.15 -17.76
N ILE A 134 2.73 -6.19 -17.66
CA ILE A 134 4.13 -6.44 -17.30
C ILE A 134 4.21 -7.05 -15.91
N ASP A 135 3.46 -6.53 -14.94
CA ASP A 135 3.46 -7.05 -13.56
C ASP A 135 2.90 -8.48 -13.50
N SER A 136 1.80 -8.74 -14.22
CA SER A 136 1.23 -10.09 -14.33
C SER A 136 2.21 -11.08 -14.99
N VAL A 137 2.92 -10.67 -16.03
CA VAL A 137 3.96 -11.50 -16.67
C VAL A 137 5.20 -11.65 -15.77
N GLY A 138 5.53 -10.62 -15.01
CA GLY A 138 6.62 -10.63 -14.01
C GLY A 138 6.39 -11.70 -12.94
N GLN A 139 5.14 -11.88 -12.48
CA GLN A 139 4.79 -12.95 -11.54
C GLN A 139 5.05 -14.35 -12.12
N LEU A 140 4.80 -14.55 -13.43
CA LEU A 140 5.04 -15.84 -14.09
C LEU A 140 6.52 -16.22 -14.14
N LYS A 141 7.42 -15.23 -14.14
CA LYS A 141 8.87 -15.46 -14.10
C LYS A 141 9.31 -16.17 -12.82
N GLU A 142 8.67 -15.85 -11.69
CA GLU A 142 9.01 -16.39 -10.37
C GLU A 142 8.44 -17.81 -10.13
N VAL A 143 7.51 -18.29 -10.97
CA VAL A 143 6.92 -19.63 -10.81
C VAL A 143 7.92 -20.75 -11.14
N VAL A 144 8.81 -20.54 -12.11
CA VAL A 144 9.83 -21.55 -12.48
C VAL A 144 10.83 -21.80 -11.36
N PRO A 145 11.51 -20.80 -10.77
CA PRO A 145 12.40 -21.04 -9.64
C PRO A 145 11.64 -21.56 -8.41
N LEU A 146 10.41 -21.10 -8.16
CA LEU A 146 9.59 -21.60 -7.06
C LEU A 146 9.30 -23.10 -7.21
N THR A 147 8.89 -23.57 -8.39
CA THR A 147 8.63 -25.00 -8.62
C THR A 147 9.89 -25.86 -8.53
N GLN A 148 11.04 -25.35 -8.99
CA GLN A 148 12.33 -26.02 -8.78
C GLN A 148 12.68 -26.12 -7.30
N SER A 149 12.46 -25.06 -6.52
CA SER A 149 12.70 -25.07 -5.08
C SER A 149 11.78 -26.03 -4.33
N LEU A 150 10.50 -26.12 -4.71
CA LEU A 150 9.55 -27.10 -4.18
C LEU A 150 10.00 -28.54 -4.45
N TYR A 151 10.52 -28.81 -5.66
CA TYR A 151 11.05 -30.14 -5.99
C TYR A 151 12.35 -30.46 -5.23
N ALA A 152 13.23 -29.47 -5.06
CA ALA A 152 14.44 -29.62 -4.25
C ALA A 152 14.10 -29.92 -2.78
N VAL A 153 13.16 -29.18 -2.18
CA VAL A 153 12.68 -29.43 -0.81
C VAL A 153 12.06 -30.81 -0.67
N ALA A 154 11.24 -31.24 -1.65
CA ALA A 154 10.66 -32.58 -1.63
C ALA A 154 11.74 -33.68 -1.68
N LYS A 155 12.79 -33.50 -2.50
CA LYS A 155 13.91 -34.43 -2.60
C LYS A 155 14.74 -34.47 -1.31
N GLU A 156 15.06 -33.31 -0.75
CA GLU A 156 15.80 -33.20 0.52
C GLU A 156 15.01 -33.82 1.67
N THR A 157 13.69 -33.59 1.72
CA THR A 157 12.80 -34.18 2.73
C THR A 157 12.83 -35.70 2.66
N ASN A 158 12.72 -36.28 1.46
CA ASN A 158 12.76 -37.73 1.28
C ASN A 158 14.11 -38.32 1.71
N GLN A 159 15.21 -37.63 1.41
CA GLN A 159 16.55 -38.07 1.83
C GLN A 159 16.70 -38.01 3.36
N LEU A 160 16.27 -36.93 4.00
CA LEU A 160 16.32 -36.79 5.46
C LEU A 160 15.40 -37.78 6.17
N GLU A 161 14.22 -38.08 5.61
CA GLU A 161 13.33 -39.12 6.13
C GLU A 161 13.98 -40.50 6.05
N HIS A 162 14.65 -40.82 4.94
CA HIS A 162 15.36 -42.08 4.77
C HIS A 162 16.52 -42.20 5.77
N GLU A 163 17.35 -41.15 5.91
CA GLU A 163 18.45 -41.12 6.87
C GLU A 163 17.95 -41.25 8.32
N ASN A 164 16.88 -40.54 8.68
CA ASN A 164 16.24 -40.67 9.99
C ASN A 164 15.71 -42.09 10.24
N PHE A 165 15.14 -42.74 9.22
CA PHE A 165 14.63 -44.11 9.34
C PHE A 165 15.76 -45.11 9.57
N VAL A 166 16.88 -44.98 8.84
CA VAL A 166 18.06 -45.83 9.04
C VAL A 166 18.63 -45.63 10.45
N LEU A 167 18.82 -44.38 10.88
CA LEU A 167 19.31 -44.08 12.23
C LEU A 167 18.37 -44.59 13.32
N ALA A 168 17.05 -44.50 13.13
CA ALA A 168 16.07 -45.04 14.05
C ALA A 168 16.15 -46.57 14.15
N GLN A 169 16.32 -47.27 13.02
CA GLN A 169 16.53 -48.73 13.02
C GLN A 169 17.82 -49.12 13.74
N GLU A 170 18.94 -48.43 13.47
CA GLU A 170 20.19 -48.69 14.18
C GLU A 170 20.06 -48.48 15.68
N ASN A 171 19.36 -47.42 16.11
CA ASN A 171 19.14 -47.12 17.51
C ASN A 171 18.22 -48.15 18.18
N ALA A 172 17.19 -48.65 17.48
CA ALA A 172 16.34 -49.73 17.97
C ALA A 172 17.16 -51.00 18.21
N VAL A 173 18.00 -51.40 17.26
CA VAL A 173 18.89 -52.55 17.40
C VAL A 173 19.88 -52.35 18.56
N LYS A 174 20.54 -51.18 18.65
CA LYS A 174 21.44 -50.85 19.77
C LYS A 174 20.73 -50.92 21.12
N ALA A 175 19.48 -50.47 21.21
CA ALA A 175 18.69 -50.52 22.44
C ALA A 175 18.32 -51.96 22.84
N GLU A 176 17.96 -52.81 21.88
CA GLU A 176 17.71 -54.24 22.13
C GLU A 176 18.99 -54.94 22.61
N LEU A 177 20.13 -54.73 21.94
CA LEU A 177 21.41 -55.31 22.36
C LEU A 177 21.80 -54.84 23.76
N LYS A 178 21.63 -53.55 24.06
CA LYS A 178 21.88 -53.01 25.40
C LYS A 178 20.97 -53.68 26.43
N THR A 179 19.69 -53.84 26.13
CA THR A 179 18.73 -54.49 27.04
C THR A 179 19.14 -55.93 27.34
N VAL A 180 19.55 -56.68 26.31
CA VAL A 180 20.09 -58.04 26.50
C VAL A 180 21.34 -58.00 27.38
N LEU A 181 22.31 -57.13 27.10
CA LEU A 181 23.54 -57.03 27.89
C LEU A 181 23.27 -56.64 29.35
N ASP A 182 22.38 -55.66 29.59
CA ASP A 182 21.97 -55.24 30.93
C ASP A 182 21.27 -56.40 31.67
N SER A 183 20.52 -57.25 30.97
CA SER A 183 19.90 -58.45 31.57
C SER A 183 20.94 -59.50 31.99
N TRP A 184 22.02 -59.69 31.21
CA TRP A 184 23.13 -60.56 31.56
C TRP A 184 23.89 -60.03 32.78
N VAL A 185 24.19 -58.73 32.79
CA VAL A 185 24.87 -58.09 33.94
C VAL A 185 24.02 -58.22 35.21
N ARG A 186 22.70 -58.01 35.11
CA ARG A 186 21.78 -58.19 36.24
C ARG A 186 21.77 -59.64 36.72
N TYR A 187 21.74 -60.61 35.81
CA TYR A 187 21.81 -62.03 36.17
C TYR A 187 23.13 -62.38 36.88
N GLU A 188 24.26 -61.87 36.38
CA GLU A 188 25.57 -62.06 36.99
C GLU A 188 25.68 -61.45 38.39
N GLN A 189 25.14 -60.24 38.58
CA GLN A 189 25.05 -59.60 39.89
C GLN A 189 24.19 -60.42 40.86
N GLN A 190 23.03 -60.91 40.41
CA GLN A 190 22.15 -61.76 41.23
C GLN A 190 22.82 -63.09 41.61
N GLN A 191 23.58 -63.71 40.70
CA GLN A 191 24.34 -64.92 41.01
C GLN A 191 25.44 -64.64 42.03
N ARG A 192 26.22 -63.57 41.85
CA ARG A 192 27.25 -63.17 42.82
C ARG A 192 26.66 -62.85 44.19
N GLU A 193 25.53 -62.16 44.26
CA GLU A 193 24.83 -61.89 45.51
C GLU A 193 24.32 -63.18 46.16
N ALA A 194 23.74 -64.11 45.38
CA ALA A 194 23.26 -65.40 45.89
C ALA A 194 24.40 -66.27 46.42
N GLU A 195 25.53 -66.33 45.72
CA GLU A 195 26.75 -67.01 46.17
C GLU A 195 27.29 -66.39 47.46
N GLN A 196 27.36 -65.07 47.55
CA GLN A 196 27.79 -64.38 48.77
C GLN A 196 26.84 -64.66 49.94
N ILE A 197 25.52 -64.64 49.73
CA ILE A 197 24.54 -64.97 50.77
C ILE A 197 24.69 -66.43 51.20
N ALA A 198 24.91 -67.35 50.25
CA ALA A 198 25.12 -68.77 50.56
C ALA A 198 26.42 -68.97 51.36
N LEU A 199 27.52 -68.34 50.96
CA LEU A 199 28.80 -68.35 51.68
C LEU A 199 28.68 -67.75 53.08
N VAL A 200 27.97 -66.63 53.24
CA VAL A 200 27.74 -66.02 54.55
C VAL A 200 26.92 -66.96 55.45
N LYS A 201 25.88 -67.62 54.91
CA LYS A 201 25.08 -68.60 55.67
C LYS A 201 25.90 -69.83 56.09
N THR A 202 26.75 -70.36 55.20
CA THR A 202 27.59 -71.52 55.54
C THR A 202 28.66 -71.16 56.56
N VAL A 203 29.31 -70.00 56.42
CA VAL A 203 30.26 -69.48 57.42
C VAL A 203 29.57 -69.25 58.75
N GLN A 204 28.39 -68.61 58.76
CA GLN A 204 27.62 -68.40 59.98
C GLN A 204 27.25 -69.72 60.66
N ALA A 205 26.73 -70.70 59.91
CA ALA A 205 26.40 -72.02 60.45
C ALA A 205 27.63 -72.76 61.01
N ASN A 206 28.78 -72.66 60.33
CA ASN A 206 30.04 -73.25 60.82
C ASN A 206 30.51 -72.59 62.12
N VAL A 207 30.45 -71.25 62.22
CA VAL A 207 30.80 -70.51 63.44
C VAL A 207 29.84 -70.84 64.59
N GLU A 208 28.53 -70.90 64.34
CA GLU A 208 27.53 -71.32 65.34
C GLU A 208 27.78 -72.76 65.82
N ALA A 209 28.14 -73.67 64.92
CA ALA A 209 28.48 -75.06 65.26
C ALA A 209 29.79 -75.18 66.04
N GLU A 210 30.80 -74.36 65.74
CA GLU A 210 32.04 -74.31 66.53
C GLU A 210 31.81 -73.70 67.91
N LEU A 211 31.04 -72.62 68.01
CA LEU A 211 30.62 -72.02 69.28
C LEU A 211 29.81 -72.99 70.16
N ALA A 212 29.06 -73.92 69.57
CA ALA A 212 28.32 -74.93 70.32
C ALA A 212 29.23 -75.97 71.01
N LYS A 213 30.46 -76.20 70.51
CA LYS A 213 31.40 -77.18 71.07
C LYS A 213 31.90 -76.75 72.45
N PRO A 214 31.82 -77.61 73.49
CA PRO A 214 32.21 -77.24 74.85
C PRO A 214 33.72 -76.98 74.99
N ALA A 215 34.56 -77.58 74.15
CA ALA A 215 36.01 -77.33 74.14
C ALA A 215 36.36 -75.90 73.71
N PHE A 216 35.68 -75.38 72.67
CA PHE A 216 35.89 -74.02 72.19
C PHE A 216 35.37 -72.98 73.19
N LYS A 217 34.22 -73.23 73.83
CA LYS A 217 33.72 -72.36 74.92
C LYS A 217 34.70 -72.24 76.08
N LYS A 218 35.37 -73.33 76.46
CA LYS A 218 36.40 -73.30 77.51
C LYS A 218 37.64 -72.50 77.08
N GLN A 219 38.13 -72.73 75.86
CA GLN A 219 39.25 -71.96 75.30
C GLN A 219 38.91 -70.47 75.20
N LEU A 220 37.70 -70.10 74.77
CA LEU A 220 37.26 -68.71 74.71
C LEU A 220 37.14 -68.08 76.10
N LEU A 221 36.67 -68.82 77.11
CA LEU A 221 36.63 -68.35 78.49
C LEU A 221 38.03 -68.17 79.07
N GLU A 222 38.96 -69.09 78.78
CA GLU A 222 40.37 -68.96 79.16
C GLU A 222 41.01 -67.74 78.47
N GLU A 223 40.80 -67.55 77.17
CA GLU A 223 41.31 -66.40 76.43
C GLU A 223 40.72 -65.09 76.94
N ALA A 224 39.41 -65.03 77.19
CA ALA A 224 38.76 -63.88 77.81
C ALA A 224 39.32 -63.60 79.22
N LEU A 225 39.61 -64.64 80.02
CA LEU A 225 40.28 -64.49 81.32
C LEU A 225 41.67 -63.90 81.16
N THR A 226 42.47 -64.38 80.20
CA THR A 226 43.80 -63.83 79.94
C THR A 226 43.75 -62.38 79.43
N GLN A 227 42.78 -62.01 78.60
CA GLN A 227 42.58 -60.64 78.13
C GLN A 227 42.14 -59.72 79.27
N VAL A 228 41.23 -60.18 80.15
CA VAL A 228 40.84 -59.44 81.35
C VAL A 228 42.01 -59.30 82.31
N GLU A 229 42.82 -60.34 82.50
CA GLU A 229 44.05 -60.27 83.30
C GLU A 229 45.08 -59.31 82.71
N GLN A 230 45.23 -59.24 81.39
CA GLN A 230 46.08 -58.25 80.72
C GLN A 230 45.55 -56.82 80.88
N ILE A 231 44.23 -56.61 80.77
CA ILE A 231 43.61 -55.30 81.01
C ILE A 231 43.70 -54.90 82.49
N ALA A 232 43.57 -55.84 83.41
CA ALA A 232 43.73 -55.61 84.84
C ALA A 232 45.19 -55.28 85.20
N LYS A 233 46.17 -55.97 84.58
CA LYS A 233 47.60 -55.65 84.71
C LYS A 233 47.97 -54.32 84.06
N SER A 234 47.30 -53.91 82.98
CA SER A 234 47.54 -52.61 82.33
C SER A 234 46.81 -51.44 83.02
N LYS A 235 45.74 -51.71 83.79
CA LYS A 235 45.06 -50.74 84.68
C LYS A 235 45.60 -50.70 86.11
N ALA A 236 46.48 -51.62 86.50
CA ALA A 236 47.20 -51.56 87.77
C ALA A 236 48.36 -50.56 87.71
N ILE A 237 48.01 -49.29 87.53
CA ILE A 237 48.77 -48.08 87.90
C ILE A 237 47.74 -47.10 88.48
#